data_AF-A0A3N2N5F5-F1
#
_entry.id   AF-A0A3N2N5F5-F1
#
_cell.length_a   1.000
_cell.length_b   1.000
_cell.length_c   1.000
_cell.angle_alpha   90.00
_cell.angle_beta   90.00
_cell.angle_gamma   90.00
#
_symmetry.space_group_name_H-M   'P 1'
#
loop_
_entity.id
_entity.type
_entity.pdbx_description
1 polymer ?
#
loop_
_entity_poly.entity_id
_entity_poly.type
_entity_poly.pdbx_seq_one_letter_code
_entity_poly.pdbx_strand_id
1 'polypeptide(L)'
;MGKYDFIKTGNLLYWNDPDNGISSGGYKVISVPEEVYEDSIILIASDHSEAEVLASELSPIPPTRSHKEEFLKWREKQEADGTAFYNRLSEVIATEIDLEVGDMVAFTNDYGVVFGPYEILAFGKPWNGDRCVYLDSDAYWFADRPNQLTLMSKGTSE
;
A
#
# COMPACT_ATOMS: atom_id res chain seq x y z
N MET A 1 -19.83 -2.77 12.85
CA MET A 1 -18.87 -1.93 12.11
C MET A 1 -19.67 -0.76 11.58
N GLY A 2 -19.38 0.45 12.04
CA GLY A 2 -19.96 1.69 11.54
C GLY A 2 -19.51 1.97 10.10
N LYS A 3 -20.30 2.77 9.38
CA LYS A 3 -20.06 3.10 7.96
C LYS A 3 -18.66 3.69 7.73
N TYR A 4 -18.12 4.43 8.71
CA TYR A 4 -16.86 5.16 8.61
C TYR A 4 -15.73 4.61 9.49
N ASP A 5 -15.83 3.35 9.95
CA ASP A 5 -14.82 2.74 10.83
C ASP A 5 -13.41 2.64 10.20
N PHE A 6 -13.30 2.83 8.88
CA PHE A 6 -12.03 2.88 8.15
C PHE A 6 -11.32 4.24 8.27
N ILE A 7 -12.01 5.29 8.71
CA ILE A 7 -11.45 6.63 8.91
C ILE A 7 -10.81 6.68 10.30
N LYS A 8 -9.49 6.50 10.35
CA LYS A 8 -8.69 6.58 11.57
C LYS A 8 -7.41 7.34 11.29
N THR A 9 -6.96 8.13 12.26
CA THR A 9 -5.67 8.82 12.18
C THR A 9 -4.56 7.84 11.82
N GLY A 10 -3.75 8.21 10.82
CA GLY A 10 -2.65 7.40 10.31
C GLY A 10 -3.02 6.50 9.12
N ASN A 11 -4.31 6.21 8.90
CA ASN A 11 -4.72 5.39 7.76
C ASN A 11 -4.50 6.14 6.44
N LEU A 12 -4.10 5.39 5.40
CA LEU A 12 -4.09 5.86 4.02
C LEU A 12 -5.42 5.52 3.36
N LEU A 13 -6.13 6.52 2.84
CA LEU A 13 -7.44 6.39 2.20
C LEU A 13 -7.45 7.09 0.84
N TYR A 14 -8.43 6.76 0.02
CA TYR A 14 -8.66 7.44 -1.25
C TYR A 14 -9.64 8.60 -1.05
N TRP A 15 -9.24 9.81 -1.43
CA TRP A 15 -10.13 10.96 -1.52
C TRP A 15 -10.73 11.07 -2.92
N ASN A 16 -12.05 11.16 -2.99
CA ASN A 16 -12.81 11.41 -4.20
C ASN A 16 -13.11 12.91 -4.28
N ASP A 17 -12.20 13.68 -4.88
CA ASP A 17 -12.32 15.13 -5.02
C ASP A 17 -13.59 15.50 -5.81
N PRO A 18 -14.53 16.26 -5.21
CA PRO A 18 -15.75 16.67 -5.89
C PRO A 18 -15.50 17.65 -7.06
N ASP A 19 -14.34 18.30 -7.12
CA ASP A 19 -13.96 19.19 -8.23
C ASP A 19 -13.38 18.42 -9.41
N ASN A 20 -14.25 17.64 -10.07
CA ASN A 20 -13.93 16.84 -11.25
C ASN A 20 -12.81 15.80 -11.05
N GLY A 21 -12.50 15.47 -9.80
CA GLY A 21 -11.48 14.50 -9.45
C GLY A 21 -10.03 14.96 -9.69
N ILE A 22 -9.78 16.27 -9.82
CA ILE A 22 -8.44 16.81 -10.14
C ILE A 22 -7.44 16.45 -9.05
N SER A 23 -7.87 16.50 -7.78
CA SER A 23 -7.04 16.24 -6.60
C SER A 23 -7.28 14.85 -6.00
N SER A 24 -8.11 14.01 -6.65
CA SER A 24 -8.39 12.66 -6.19
C SER A 24 -7.12 11.84 -6.09
N GLY A 25 -7.00 11.06 -5.02
CA GLY A 25 -5.78 10.28 -4.78
C GLY A 25 -5.70 9.69 -3.39
N GLY A 26 -4.56 9.08 -3.09
CA GLY A 26 -4.28 8.55 -1.76
C GLY A 26 -3.77 9.63 -0.81
N TYR A 27 -4.44 9.77 0.33
CA TYR A 27 -4.05 10.71 1.38
C TYR A 27 -4.06 10.01 2.74
N LYS A 28 -3.15 10.44 3.61
CA LYS A 28 -3.09 10.00 4.99
C LYS A 28 -4.05 10.82 5.83
N VAL A 29 -4.82 10.15 6.67
CA VAL A 29 -5.70 10.81 7.64
C VAL A 29 -4.85 11.39 8.78
N ILE A 30 -4.95 12.69 8.99
CA ILE A 30 -4.18 13.44 9.99
C ILE A 30 -5.00 13.67 11.26
N SER A 31 -6.28 14.03 11.11
CA SER A 31 -7.17 14.30 12.23
C SER A 31 -8.57 13.77 11.98
N VAL A 32 -9.19 13.17 13.00
CA VAL A 32 -10.54 12.60 12.98
C VAL A 32 -11.27 13.07 14.25
N PRO A 33 -12.55 13.47 14.16
CA PRO A 33 -13.38 13.72 15.35
C PRO A 33 -13.62 12.43 16.16
N GLU A 34 -14.10 12.57 17.40
CA GLU A 34 -14.39 11.42 18.28
C GLU A 34 -15.43 10.48 17.68
N GLU A 35 -16.46 11.04 17.04
CA GLU A 35 -17.49 10.31 16.31
C GLU A 35 -17.53 10.79 14.86
N VAL A 36 -17.60 9.84 13.92
CA VAL A 36 -17.57 10.14 12.48
C VAL A 36 -18.94 9.95 11.86
N TYR A 37 -19.47 11.05 11.33
CA TYR A 37 -20.69 11.16 10.53
C TYR A 37 -20.34 11.55 9.10
N GLU A 38 -21.32 11.57 8.19
CA GLU A 38 -21.07 11.81 6.76
C GLU A 38 -20.55 13.20 6.41
N ASP A 39 -20.92 14.19 7.22
CA ASP A 39 -20.56 15.61 7.12
C ASP A 39 -19.39 15.96 8.06
N SER A 40 -18.80 14.97 8.73
CA SER A 40 -17.63 15.18 9.57
C SER A 40 -16.44 15.64 8.73
N ILE A 41 -15.77 16.69 9.23
CA ILE A 41 -14.57 17.24 8.61
C ILE A 41 -13.36 16.42 9.04
N ILE A 42 -12.63 15.89 8.06
CA ILE A 42 -11.44 15.08 8.23
C ILE A 42 -10.26 15.85 7.63
N LEU A 43 -9.19 16.00 8.40
CA LEU A 43 -7.94 16.56 7.87
C LEU A 43 -7.14 15.43 7.22
N ILE A 44 -6.82 15.57 5.95
CA ILE A 44 -6.02 14.62 5.18
C ILE A 44 -4.78 15.32 4.61
N ALA A 45 -3.68 14.58 4.47
CA ALA A 45 -2.47 15.10 3.85
C ALA A 45 -1.74 14.06 2.99
N SER A 46 -1.07 14.57 1.97
CA SER A 46 -0.03 13.88 1.20
C SER A 46 1.31 14.58 1.42
N ASP A 47 2.36 14.15 0.74
CA ASP A 47 3.67 14.81 0.81
C ASP A 47 3.68 16.24 0.23
N HIS A 48 2.61 16.65 -0.45
CA HIS A 48 2.54 17.91 -1.21
C HIS A 48 1.37 18.80 -0.85
N SER A 49 0.30 18.23 -0.28
CA SER A 49 -0.96 18.94 -0.05
C SER A 49 -1.62 18.49 1.25
N GLU A 50 -2.37 19.39 1.86
CA GLU A 50 -3.25 19.14 2.99
C GLU A 50 -4.64 19.70 2.65
N ALA A 51 -5.69 18.99 3.05
CA ALA A 51 -7.07 19.38 2.80
C ALA A 51 -8.00 18.96 3.94
N GLU A 52 -9.01 19.80 4.20
CA GLU A 52 -10.17 19.43 5.00
C GLU A 52 -11.26 18.91 4.06
N VAL A 53 -11.70 17.67 4.29
CA VAL A 53 -12.67 16.98 3.43
C VAL A 53 -13.80 16.39 4.24
N LEU A 54 -14.93 16.10 3.58
CA LEU A 54 -16.02 15.38 4.23
C LEU A 54 -15.71 13.89 4.33
N ALA A 55 -16.12 13.25 5.42
CA ALA A 55 -16.00 11.80 5.58
C ALA A 55 -16.67 11.02 4.42
N SER A 56 -17.73 11.57 3.84
CA SER A 56 -18.43 10.99 2.69
C SER A 56 -17.63 11.02 1.37
N GLU A 57 -16.58 11.85 1.28
CA GLU A 57 -15.68 11.91 0.12
C GLU A 57 -14.53 10.89 0.21
N LEU A 58 -14.36 10.25 1.38
CA LEU A 58 -13.32 9.27 1.63
C LEU A 58 -13.82 7.85 1.39
N SER A 59 -12.98 7.04 0.75
CA SER A 59 -13.20 5.62 0.58
C SER A 59 -11.93 4.83 0.94
N PRO A 60 -12.06 3.56 1.37
CA PRO A 60 -10.93 2.64 1.38
C PRO A 60 -10.28 2.56 0.00
N ILE A 61 -8.98 2.26 -0.05
CA ILE A 61 -8.31 1.97 -1.31
C ILE A 61 -8.91 0.67 -1.86
N PRO A 62 -9.43 0.67 -3.11
CA PRO A 62 -10.17 -0.47 -3.64
C PRO A 62 -9.22 -1.62 -3.98
N PRO A 63 -9.48 -2.86 -3.52
CA PRO A 63 -8.63 -4.00 -3.83
C PRO A 63 -8.63 -4.30 -5.33
N THR A 64 -7.50 -4.80 -5.82
CA THR A 64 -7.35 -5.25 -7.21
C THR A 64 -7.50 -6.76 -7.31
N ARG A 65 -7.53 -7.28 -8.55
CA ARG A 65 -7.40 -8.72 -8.80
C ARG A 65 -6.11 -9.24 -8.17
N SER A 66 -6.18 -10.38 -7.50
CA SER A 66 -5.00 -11.11 -7.03
C SER A 66 -4.31 -11.83 -8.19
N HIS A 67 -2.98 -11.80 -8.15
CA HIS A 67 -2.03 -12.45 -9.06
C HIS A 67 -1.11 -13.44 -8.32
N LYS A 68 -1.44 -13.79 -7.07
CA LYS A 68 -0.64 -14.64 -6.19
C LYS A 68 -0.39 -16.03 -6.78
N GLU A 69 -1.37 -16.62 -7.46
CA GLU A 69 -1.19 -17.91 -8.13
C GLU A 69 -0.21 -17.83 -9.30
N GLU A 70 -0.29 -16.77 -10.10
CA GLU A 70 0.66 -16.50 -11.17
C GLU A 70 2.07 -16.22 -10.63
N PHE A 71 2.17 -15.46 -9.54
CA PHE A 71 3.42 -15.23 -8.82
C PHE A 71 4.06 -16.54 -8.34
N LEU A 72 3.29 -17.43 -7.69
CA LEU A 72 3.84 -18.70 -7.19
C LEU A 72 4.43 -19.55 -8.33
N LYS A 73 3.71 -19.67 -9.45
CA LYS A 73 4.20 -20.38 -10.66
C LYS A 73 5.45 -19.73 -11.27
N TRP A 74 5.54 -18.40 -11.19
CA TRP A 74 6.71 -17.67 -11.66
C TRP A 74 7.90 -17.86 -10.71
N ARG A 75 7.68 -17.73 -9.39
CA ARG A 75 8.65 -17.90 -8.33
C ARG A 75 9.31 -19.28 -8.37
N GLU A 76 8.52 -20.35 -8.52
CA GLU A 76 9.05 -21.72 -8.64
C GLU A 76 10.07 -21.85 -9.78
N LYS A 77 9.84 -21.19 -10.92
CA LYS A 77 10.80 -21.18 -12.03
C LYS A 77 12.07 -20.41 -11.69
N GLN A 78 11.93 -19.25 -11.04
CA GLN A 78 13.09 -18.46 -10.62
C GLN A 78 13.95 -19.20 -9.58
N GLU A 79 13.31 -19.90 -8.64
CA GLU A 79 13.99 -20.73 -7.63
C GLU A 79 14.69 -21.93 -8.27
N ALA A 80 14.07 -22.58 -9.27
CA ALA A 80 14.72 -23.64 -10.05
C ALA A 80 15.96 -23.14 -10.82
N ASP A 81 15.97 -21.87 -11.23
CA ASP A 81 17.10 -21.19 -11.86
C ASP A 81 18.14 -20.65 -10.84
N GLY A 82 17.94 -20.92 -9.55
CA GLY A 82 18.88 -20.58 -8.47
C GLY A 82 18.66 -19.21 -7.81
N THR A 83 17.53 -18.57 -8.08
CA THR A 83 17.14 -17.32 -7.41
C THR A 83 16.64 -17.61 -6.00
N ALA A 84 17.08 -16.82 -5.02
CA ALA A 84 16.60 -16.93 -3.64
C ALA A 84 15.59 -15.81 -3.34
N PHE A 85 14.53 -16.17 -2.63
CA PHE A 85 13.55 -15.24 -2.06
C PHE A 85 13.55 -15.31 -0.53
N TYR A 86 13.16 -14.21 0.10
CA TYR A 86 13.23 -13.98 1.54
C TYR A 86 11.88 -13.51 2.07
N ASN A 87 11.69 -13.59 3.40
CA ASN A 87 10.41 -13.30 4.03
C ASN A 87 10.36 -11.93 4.71
N ARG A 88 11.51 -11.32 4.99
CA ARG A 88 11.62 -9.98 5.57
C ARG A 88 12.52 -9.08 4.74
N LEU A 89 12.18 -7.80 4.71
CA LEU A 89 12.98 -6.80 4.02
C LEU A 89 14.41 -6.67 4.58
N SER A 90 14.54 -6.79 5.91
CA SER A 90 15.83 -6.72 6.61
C SER A 90 16.80 -7.86 6.24
N GLU A 91 16.33 -8.92 5.60
CA GLU A 91 17.19 -10.02 5.12
C GLU A 91 17.94 -9.65 3.83
N VAL A 92 17.42 -8.67 3.06
CA VAL A 92 17.96 -8.32 1.74
C VAL A 92 18.61 -6.95 1.68
N ILE A 93 18.24 -6.04 2.60
CA ILE A 93 18.83 -4.70 2.72
C ILE A 93 18.95 -4.26 4.19
N ALA A 94 19.92 -3.40 4.48
CA ALA A 94 20.00 -2.73 5.77
C ALA A 94 18.98 -1.59 5.83
N THR A 95 17.97 -1.71 6.68
CA THR A 95 16.86 -0.76 6.78
C THR A 95 16.20 -0.82 8.15
N GLU A 96 15.57 0.29 8.56
CA GLU A 96 14.68 0.35 9.72
C GLU A 96 13.21 0.09 9.35
N ILE A 97 12.92 -0.06 8.05
CA ILE A 97 11.57 -0.35 7.57
C ILE A 97 11.23 -1.81 7.87
N ASP A 98 10.27 -2.02 8.78
CA ASP A 98 9.78 -3.35 9.17
C ASP A 98 8.66 -3.83 8.24
N LEU A 99 9.04 -4.47 7.13
CA LEU A 99 8.14 -5.14 6.19
C LEU A 99 8.43 -6.65 6.11
N GLU A 100 7.36 -7.43 6.08
CA GLU A 100 7.40 -8.88 5.93
C GLU A 100 6.36 -9.41 4.94
N VAL A 101 6.55 -10.65 4.49
CA VAL A 101 5.58 -11.35 3.64
C VAL A 101 4.23 -11.45 4.35
N GLY A 102 3.15 -11.17 3.63
CA GLY A 102 1.79 -11.12 4.16
C GLY A 102 1.33 -9.72 4.59
N ASP A 103 2.24 -8.76 4.74
CA ASP A 103 1.86 -7.37 5.00
C ASP A 103 1.03 -6.80 3.84
N MET A 104 -0.02 -6.05 4.17
CA MET A 104 -0.81 -5.32 3.20
C MET A 104 -0.27 -3.90 3.06
N VAL A 105 0.09 -3.51 1.84
CA VAL A 105 0.69 -2.21 1.54
C VAL A 105 -0.06 -1.49 0.43
N ALA A 106 -0.03 -0.17 0.47
CA ALA A 106 -0.34 0.65 -0.70
C ALA A 106 0.97 0.98 -1.44
N PHE A 107 0.96 0.86 -2.74
CA PHE A 107 2.06 1.25 -3.62
C PHE A 107 1.81 2.64 -4.17
N THR A 108 2.79 3.54 -4.03
CA THR A 108 2.76 4.88 -4.62
C THR A 108 3.81 4.97 -5.70
N ASN A 109 3.39 5.21 -6.95
CA ASN A 109 4.33 5.35 -8.05
C ASN A 109 5.07 6.71 -7.99
N ASP A 110 6.07 6.89 -8.86
CA ASP A 110 6.88 8.11 -8.91
C ASP A 110 6.10 9.39 -9.30
N TYR A 111 4.82 9.25 -9.71
CA TYR A 111 3.90 10.36 -10.00
C TYR A 111 2.93 10.65 -8.85
N GLY A 112 3.05 9.97 -7.70
CA GLY A 112 2.17 10.14 -6.54
C GLY A 112 0.83 9.39 -6.64
N VAL A 113 0.65 8.54 -7.65
CA VAL A 113 -0.59 7.75 -7.80
C VAL A 113 -0.51 6.50 -6.92
N VAL A 114 -1.53 6.32 -6.10
CA VAL A 114 -1.64 5.23 -5.12
C VAL A 114 -2.45 4.06 -5.67
N PHE A 115 -1.91 2.85 -5.51
CA PHE A 115 -2.49 1.58 -5.92
C PHE A 115 -2.49 0.58 -4.75
N GLY A 116 -3.27 -0.50 -4.89
CA GLY A 116 -3.41 -1.55 -3.89
C GLY A 116 -4.78 -1.52 -3.22
N PRO A 117 -4.94 -2.04 -1.99
CA PRO A 117 -3.89 -2.68 -1.19
C PRO A 117 -3.35 -3.94 -1.87
N TYR A 118 -2.05 -4.15 -1.77
CA TYR A 118 -1.35 -5.35 -2.25
C TYR A 118 -0.75 -6.12 -1.09
N GLU A 119 -0.80 -7.45 -1.15
CA GLU A 119 -0.04 -8.31 -0.23
C GLU A 119 1.43 -8.36 -0.66
N ILE A 120 2.38 -8.27 0.28
CA ILE A 120 3.78 -8.59 0.02
C ILE A 120 3.93 -10.11 -0.11
N LEU A 121 4.41 -10.58 -1.26
CA LEU A 121 4.54 -12.01 -1.56
C LEU A 121 5.96 -12.56 -1.34
N ALA A 122 6.99 -11.73 -1.49
CA ALA A 122 8.38 -12.10 -1.25
C ALA A 122 9.31 -10.88 -1.25
N PHE A 123 10.54 -11.10 -0.78
CA PHE A 123 11.67 -10.21 -1.03
C PHE A 123 12.74 -10.90 -1.87
N GLY A 124 13.44 -10.15 -2.72
CA GLY A 124 14.61 -10.63 -3.46
C GLY A 124 15.84 -9.77 -3.17
N LYS A 125 17.01 -10.16 -3.67
CA LYS A 125 18.20 -9.30 -3.58
C LYS A 125 17.94 -7.98 -4.33
N PRO A 126 18.38 -6.83 -3.78
CA PRO A 126 18.13 -5.53 -4.37
C PRO A 126 18.75 -5.42 -5.77
N TRP A 127 17.96 -4.87 -6.70
CA TRP A 127 18.36 -4.61 -8.08
C TRP A 127 17.85 -3.24 -8.53
N ASN A 128 18.57 -2.57 -9.44
CA ASN A 128 18.13 -1.33 -10.12
C ASN A 128 17.47 -0.27 -9.19
N GLY A 129 18.26 0.23 -8.23
CA GLY A 129 17.81 1.23 -7.25
C GLY A 129 16.91 0.61 -6.19
N ASP A 130 17.44 -0.39 -5.48
CA ASP A 130 16.85 -1.04 -4.30
C ASP A 130 15.47 -1.68 -4.52
N ARG A 131 15.15 -2.08 -5.76
CA ARG A 131 13.95 -2.87 -6.02
C ARG A 131 14.15 -4.27 -5.47
N CYS A 132 13.33 -4.64 -4.51
CA CYS A 132 13.46 -5.92 -3.80
C CYS A 132 12.14 -6.47 -3.25
N VAL A 133 11.02 -5.78 -3.40
CA VAL A 133 9.72 -6.20 -2.84
C VAL A 133 8.82 -6.71 -3.96
N TYR A 134 8.31 -7.93 -3.83
CA TYR A 134 7.35 -8.50 -4.78
C TYR A 134 5.94 -8.41 -4.20
N LEU A 135 5.04 -7.80 -4.96
CA LEU A 135 3.65 -7.54 -4.56
C LEU A 135 2.68 -8.45 -5.30
N ASP A 136 1.51 -8.67 -4.71
CA ASP A 136 0.34 -9.30 -5.34
C ASP A 136 -0.33 -8.36 -6.36
N SER A 137 0.44 -7.91 -7.36
CA SER A 137 0.02 -6.97 -8.38
C SER A 137 0.03 -7.60 -9.79
N ASP A 138 -0.52 -6.90 -10.76
CA ASP A 138 -0.45 -7.29 -12.17
C ASP A 138 0.97 -7.29 -12.74
N ALA A 139 1.90 -6.64 -12.03
CA ALA A 139 3.34 -6.63 -12.31
C ALA A 139 4.14 -7.47 -11.30
N TYR A 140 3.57 -8.57 -10.78
CA TYR A 140 4.18 -9.45 -9.75
C TYR A 140 5.62 -9.92 -10.06
N TRP A 141 6.07 -9.91 -11.31
CA TRP A 141 7.42 -10.30 -11.72
C TRP A 141 8.44 -9.16 -11.63
N PHE A 142 8.01 -7.94 -11.34
CA PHE A 142 8.85 -6.75 -11.30
C PHE A 142 8.86 -6.17 -9.89
N ALA A 143 9.98 -6.33 -9.19
CA ALA A 143 10.09 -5.88 -7.82
C ALA A 143 9.98 -4.35 -7.70
N ASP A 144 9.39 -3.91 -6.59
CA ASP A 144 9.24 -2.52 -6.20
C ASP A 144 10.23 -2.11 -5.12
N ARG A 145 10.34 -0.79 -4.93
CA ARG A 145 11.21 -0.20 -3.91
C ARG A 145 10.48 -0.11 -2.57
N PRO A 146 11.15 -0.41 -1.45
CA PRO A 146 10.55 -0.27 -0.13
C PRO A 146 10.00 1.13 0.16
N ASN A 147 10.65 2.18 -0.33
CA ASN A 147 10.24 3.57 -0.10
C ASN A 147 8.97 3.99 -0.87
N GLN A 148 8.50 3.17 -1.81
CA GLN A 148 7.24 3.39 -2.53
C GLN A 148 6.04 2.77 -1.79
N LEU A 149 6.27 2.06 -0.68
CA LEU A 149 5.27 1.28 0.03
C LEU A 149 4.85 1.96 1.33
N THR A 150 3.54 2.07 1.53
CA THR A 150 2.94 2.47 2.80
C THR A 150 2.26 1.26 3.44
N LEU A 151 2.72 0.85 4.62
CA LEU A 151 2.09 -0.24 5.38
C LEU A 151 0.66 0.15 5.78
N MET A 152 -0.31 -0.68 5.41
CA MET A 152 -1.73 -0.50 5.75
C MET A 152 -2.14 -1.40 6.90
N SER A 153 -1.71 -2.67 6.88
CA SER A 153 -1.89 -3.60 7.98
C SER A 153 -0.82 -4.67 7.96
N LYS A 154 -0.40 -5.13 9.14
CA LYS A 154 0.48 -6.29 9.24
C LYS A 154 -0.22 -7.56 8.78
N GLY A 155 0.53 -8.46 8.17
CA GLY A 155 0.05 -9.81 7.86
C GLY A 155 -0.37 -10.51 9.15
N THR A 156 -1.49 -11.24 9.10
CA THR A 156 -1.85 -12.15 10.20
C THR A 156 -0.79 -13.23 10.27
N SER A 157 0.05 -13.22 11.31
CA SER A 157 0.86 -14.39 11.66
C SER A 157 -0.10 -15.49 12.09
N GLU A 158 -0.36 -16.46 11.22
CA GLU A 158 -0.94 -17.75 11.65
C GLU A 158 0.12 -18.61 12.35
#